data_AF-A0A9X8HA78-F1
#
_entry.id   AF-A0A9X8HA78-F1
#
_cell.length_a   1.000
_cell.length_b   1.000
_cell.length_c   1.000
_cell.angle_alpha   90.00
_cell.angle_beta   90.00
_cell.angle_gamma   90.00
#
_symmetry.space_group_name_H-M   'P 1'
#
loop_
_entity.id
_entity.type
_entity.pdbx_description
1 polymer ?
#
loop_
_entity_poly.entity_id
_entity_poly.type
_entity_poly.pdbx_seq_one_letter_code
_entity_poly.pdbx_strand_id
1 'polypeptide(L)'
;MPAPTTPLVTSTIANGAYVLAGNAATRIIAFTKTAGSSIQSTGQQWTVHPTTQKSVRLAGTNLCLDGYEGFNGGTVHLWPCDASNPNQKWVYDVVHQQFRHGTFAGFCLDFNAKLGVTHLWTCLDATSPDMGNQVFQVKSVVQLRAKGKVLSGLLRKVTFLPSGSNVNQYWFVDPVRRSVQLQGTSLCLDGFEATNGGTVHLWECSDTNPNQKWKLDDRTKQLRHGTFEGFCLDFADDGVRPHLWTCLPRRHKDIKNQQFALIRQDGASQVTEFDGE
;
A
#
# COMPACT_ATOMS: atom_id res chain seq x y z
N MET A 1 24.27 13.02 2.90
CA MET A 1 22.80 13.10 3.00
C MET A 1 22.32 11.95 3.87
N PRO A 2 21.39 12.15 4.83
CA PRO A 2 20.86 11.04 5.60
C PRO A 2 20.21 10.04 4.64
N ALA A 3 20.47 8.75 4.86
CA ALA A 3 19.83 7.70 4.08
C ALA A 3 18.31 7.90 4.14
N PRO A 4 17.59 7.86 3.01
CA PRO A 4 16.15 8.00 3.02
C PRO A 4 15.56 6.93 3.95
N THR A 5 14.83 7.38 4.97
CA THR A 5 14.13 6.49 5.91
C THR A 5 13.24 5.55 5.11
N THR A 6 13.41 4.24 5.29
CA THR A 6 12.57 3.24 4.64
C THR A 6 11.10 3.55 4.95
N PRO A 7 10.28 3.87 3.94
CA PRO A 7 8.86 4.15 4.13
C PRO A 7 8.17 2.90 4.69
N LEU A 8 7.15 3.10 5.53
CA LEU A 8 6.60 2.07 6.39
C LEU A 8 5.80 1.00 5.63
N VAL A 9 5.29 1.37 4.46
CA VAL A 9 4.58 0.47 3.56
C VAL A 9 5.28 0.48 2.22
N THR A 10 5.95 -0.61 1.90
CA THR A 10 6.17 -0.97 0.51
C THR A 10 4.98 -1.77 0.01
N SER A 11 4.52 -1.48 -1.19
CA SER A 11 3.50 -2.21 -1.91
C SER A 11 4.12 -3.03 -3.04
N THR A 12 3.43 -4.08 -3.42
CA THR A 12 3.60 -4.69 -4.73
C THR A 12 2.69 -3.98 -5.72
N ILE A 13 3.19 -3.75 -6.92
CA ILE A 13 2.41 -3.22 -8.04
C ILE A 13 2.15 -4.40 -8.98
N ALA A 14 0.89 -4.78 -9.14
CA ALA A 14 0.50 -5.97 -9.89
C ALA A 14 -0.41 -5.63 -11.08
N ASN A 15 -0.20 -6.31 -12.20
CA ASN A 15 -1.09 -6.33 -13.35
C ASN A 15 -1.51 -7.79 -13.59
N GLY A 16 -2.74 -8.14 -13.17
CA GLY A 16 -3.21 -9.52 -13.17
C GLY A 16 -2.27 -10.45 -12.38
N ALA A 17 -1.73 -11.46 -13.06
CA ALA A 17 -0.79 -12.44 -12.48
C ALA A 17 0.68 -11.95 -12.43
N TYR A 18 0.97 -10.75 -12.93
CA TYR A 18 2.32 -10.21 -13.01
C TYR A 18 2.57 -9.15 -11.95
N VAL A 19 3.80 -9.05 -11.47
CA VAL A 19 4.24 -8.04 -10.51
C VAL A 19 5.41 -7.24 -11.07
N LEU A 20 5.38 -5.92 -10.86
CA LEU A 20 6.45 -5.02 -11.26
C LEU A 20 7.70 -5.31 -10.43
N ALA A 21 8.78 -5.67 -11.11
CA ALA A 21 10.11 -5.87 -10.57
C ALA A 21 11.06 -4.81 -11.14
N GLY A 22 11.95 -4.30 -10.29
CA GLY A 22 13.02 -3.39 -10.64
C GLY A 22 14.37 -4.01 -10.30
N ASN A 23 15.34 -3.91 -11.22
CA ASN A 23 16.72 -4.30 -10.98
C ASN A 23 17.57 -3.04 -10.77
N ALA A 24 18.05 -2.84 -9.55
CA ALA A 24 18.81 -1.65 -9.20
C ALA A 24 20.17 -1.56 -9.92
N ALA A 25 20.79 -2.69 -10.27
CA ALA A 25 22.09 -2.73 -10.93
C ALA A 25 21.97 -2.40 -12.42
N THR A 26 20.98 -2.97 -13.11
CA THR A 26 20.77 -2.73 -14.55
C THR A 26 19.87 -1.54 -14.84
N ARG A 27 19.18 -1.01 -13.82
CA ARG A 27 18.17 0.06 -13.91
C ARG A 27 16.95 -0.28 -14.78
N ILE A 28 16.72 -1.56 -15.02
CA ILE A 28 15.60 -2.06 -15.83
C ILE A 28 14.41 -2.37 -14.92
N ILE A 29 13.21 -2.16 -15.43
CA ILE A 29 11.97 -2.69 -14.88
C ILE A 29 11.40 -3.80 -15.76
N ALA A 30 10.65 -4.73 -15.16
CA ALA A 30 9.90 -5.74 -15.87
C ALA A 30 8.70 -6.19 -15.04
N PHE A 31 7.65 -6.67 -15.70
CA PHE A 31 6.57 -7.38 -15.02
C PHE A 31 6.84 -8.88 -15.08
N THR A 32 7.09 -9.49 -13.92
CA THR A 32 7.40 -10.91 -13.79
C THR A 32 6.16 -11.69 -13.38
N LYS A 33 5.89 -12.83 -14.00
CA LYS A 33 4.76 -13.69 -13.64
C LYS A 33 4.95 -14.24 -12.22
N THR A 34 3.93 -14.11 -11.38
CA THR A 34 3.97 -14.61 -10.01
C THR A 34 3.79 -16.13 -10.03
N ALA A 35 4.83 -16.90 -9.72
CA ALA A 35 4.64 -18.31 -9.35
C ALA A 35 3.99 -18.31 -7.96
N GLY A 36 2.88 -19.05 -7.79
CA GLY A 36 2.01 -19.01 -6.62
C GLY A 36 2.72 -18.71 -5.30
N SER A 37 2.21 -17.70 -4.58
CA SER A 37 2.55 -17.33 -3.21
C SER A 37 3.95 -16.79 -2.90
N SER A 38 4.78 -16.38 -3.88
CA SER A 38 6.06 -15.72 -3.57
C SER A 38 6.24 -14.35 -4.26
N ILE A 39 5.79 -13.30 -3.58
CA ILE A 39 6.35 -11.96 -3.76
C ILE A 39 7.63 -11.94 -2.91
N GLN A 40 8.78 -12.31 -3.47
CA GLN A 40 9.97 -12.64 -2.64
C GLN A 40 11.30 -12.11 -3.16
N SER A 41 11.35 -10.85 -3.61
CA SER A 41 12.63 -10.13 -3.62
C SER A 41 12.44 -8.64 -3.33
N THR A 42 13.48 -8.01 -2.79
CA THR A 42 13.56 -6.55 -2.59
C THR A 42 13.29 -5.77 -3.88
N GLY A 43 13.53 -6.38 -5.04
CA GLY A 43 13.23 -5.82 -6.37
C GLY A 43 11.75 -5.64 -6.70
N GLN A 44 10.82 -6.24 -5.94
CA GLN A 44 9.37 -6.18 -6.22
C GLN A 44 8.60 -5.27 -5.25
N GLN A 45 9.33 -4.51 -4.45
CA GLN A 45 8.77 -3.68 -3.40
C GLN A 45 8.86 -2.22 -3.80
N TRP A 46 7.74 -1.52 -3.77
CA TRP A 46 7.62 -0.16 -4.25
C TRP A 46 6.99 0.74 -3.22
N THR A 47 7.49 1.96 -3.12
CA THR A 47 6.81 3.03 -2.39
C THR A 47 6.09 3.89 -3.40
N VAL A 48 4.78 4.03 -3.22
CA VAL A 48 3.94 4.89 -4.07
C VAL A 48 3.54 6.10 -3.24
N HIS A 49 3.93 7.29 -3.70
CA HIS A 49 3.60 8.56 -3.07
C HIS A 49 2.50 9.27 -3.87
N PRO A 50 1.21 9.05 -3.57
CA PRO A 50 0.12 9.45 -4.46
C PRO A 50 -0.19 10.95 -4.46
N THR A 51 0.23 11.71 -3.44
CA THR A 51 -0.20 13.11 -3.27
C THR A 51 0.96 14.11 -3.27
N THR A 52 1.96 13.92 -2.41
CA THR A 52 2.97 14.96 -2.15
C THR A 52 4.17 14.90 -3.11
N GLN A 53 4.69 13.71 -3.39
CA GLN A 53 5.88 13.55 -4.24
C GLN A 53 5.54 13.08 -5.65
N LYS A 54 4.36 12.49 -5.84
CA LYS A 54 3.90 11.89 -7.10
C LYS A 54 4.97 10.97 -7.67
N SER A 55 5.49 10.04 -6.88
CA SER A 55 6.61 9.20 -7.25
C SER A 55 6.33 7.73 -6.96
N VAL A 56 6.92 6.86 -7.78
CA VAL A 56 6.93 5.41 -7.61
C VAL A 56 8.39 5.00 -7.47
N ARG A 57 8.78 4.55 -6.28
CA ARG A 57 10.18 4.35 -5.89
C ARG A 57 10.45 2.90 -5.54
N LEU A 58 11.54 2.35 -6.06
CA LEU A 58 11.99 1.00 -5.69
C LEU A 58 12.49 1.00 -4.24
N ALA A 59 11.84 0.21 -3.39
CA ALA A 59 12.07 0.20 -1.96
C ALA A 59 13.52 -0.15 -1.61
N GLY A 60 14.05 0.48 -0.54
CA GLY A 60 15.43 0.28 -0.10
C GLY A 60 16.49 0.90 -1.02
N THR A 61 16.10 1.57 -2.11
CA THR A 61 17.02 2.22 -3.07
C THR A 61 16.66 3.69 -3.26
N ASN A 62 17.54 4.50 -3.86
CA ASN A 62 17.20 5.85 -4.33
C ASN A 62 16.79 5.86 -5.82
N LEU A 63 16.10 4.83 -6.30
CA LEU A 63 15.70 4.70 -7.70
C LEU A 63 14.18 4.86 -7.85
N CYS A 64 13.78 5.73 -8.76
CA CYS A 64 12.39 6.05 -9.08
C CYS A 64 12.04 5.57 -10.49
N LEU A 65 10.78 5.24 -10.70
CA LEU A 65 10.20 4.97 -12.02
C LEU A 65 10.29 6.25 -12.86
N ASP A 66 10.92 6.16 -14.02
CA ASP A 66 11.23 7.30 -14.90
C ASP A 66 10.78 6.97 -16.33
N GLY A 67 9.85 7.77 -16.86
CA GLY A 67 9.39 7.70 -18.24
C GLY A 67 9.70 9.01 -18.95
N TYR A 68 10.79 9.06 -19.71
CA TYR A 68 11.31 10.32 -20.29
C TYR A 68 10.87 10.56 -21.74
N GLU A 69 10.19 9.60 -22.36
CA GLU A 69 9.79 9.62 -23.76
C GLU A 69 8.26 9.73 -23.91
N GLY A 70 7.76 10.94 -24.18
CA GLY A 70 6.33 11.25 -24.27
C GLY A 70 5.63 10.81 -25.56
N PHE A 71 5.79 9.55 -25.96
CA PHE A 71 5.10 8.95 -27.12
C PHE A 71 4.74 7.48 -26.87
N ASN A 72 3.88 6.90 -27.71
CA ASN A 72 3.49 5.49 -27.60
C ASN A 72 4.67 4.56 -27.86
N GLY A 73 5.04 3.77 -26.85
CA GLY A 73 6.25 2.94 -26.87
C GLY A 73 7.45 3.59 -26.19
N GLY A 74 7.27 4.76 -25.55
CA GLY A 74 8.33 5.45 -24.83
C GLY A 74 8.89 4.62 -23.67
N THR A 75 10.19 4.69 -23.46
CA THR A 75 10.89 3.87 -22.47
C THR A 75 10.48 4.26 -21.04
N VAL A 76 10.26 3.25 -20.19
CA VAL A 76 10.13 3.41 -18.74
C VAL A 76 11.21 2.56 -18.06
N HIS A 77 11.96 3.17 -17.14
CA HIS A 77 13.10 2.54 -16.48
C HIS A 77 13.27 3.06 -15.04
N LEU A 78 14.37 2.69 -14.39
CA LEU A 78 14.76 3.22 -13.09
C LEU A 78 15.81 4.31 -13.23
N TRP A 79 15.60 5.43 -12.55
CA TRP A 79 16.58 6.53 -12.50
C TRP A 79 16.74 7.05 -11.07
N PRO A 80 17.91 7.61 -10.68
CA PRO A 80 18.05 8.26 -9.38
C PRO A 80 16.91 9.24 -9.11
N CYS A 81 16.26 9.08 -7.96
CA CYS A 81 15.13 9.91 -7.57
C CYS A 81 15.55 11.38 -7.45
N ASP A 82 14.81 12.25 -8.13
CA ASP A 82 14.97 13.69 -8.08
C ASP A 82 13.57 14.34 -8.02
N ALA A 83 13.32 15.10 -6.95
CA ALA A 83 12.04 15.77 -6.74
C ALA A 83 11.73 16.83 -7.82
N SER A 84 12.75 17.35 -8.51
CA SER A 84 12.61 18.30 -9.62
C SER A 84 12.45 17.62 -10.99
N ASN A 85 12.76 16.33 -11.11
CA ASN A 85 12.68 15.62 -12.38
C ASN A 85 11.20 15.40 -12.80
N PRO A 86 10.74 16.00 -13.91
CA PRO A 86 9.37 15.85 -14.38
C PRO A 86 9.05 14.44 -14.91
N ASN A 87 10.05 13.66 -15.33
CA ASN A 87 9.87 12.30 -15.90
C ASN A 87 9.57 11.24 -14.82
N GLN A 88 9.75 11.61 -13.55
CA GLN A 88 9.51 10.73 -12.40
C GLN A 88 8.17 11.02 -11.73
N LYS A 89 7.34 11.85 -12.35
CA LYS A 89 6.03 12.22 -11.82
C LYS A 89 5.01 11.20 -12.27
N TRP A 90 4.51 10.42 -11.32
CA TRP A 90 3.47 9.41 -11.52
C TRP A 90 2.35 9.64 -10.51
N VAL A 91 1.13 9.74 -11.03
CA VAL A 91 -0.09 9.85 -10.24
C VAL A 91 -0.90 8.57 -10.44
N TYR A 92 -1.19 7.87 -9.35
CA TYR A 92 -2.08 6.73 -9.41
C TYR A 92 -3.53 7.21 -9.35
N ASP A 93 -4.24 7.02 -10.46
CA ASP A 93 -5.68 7.23 -10.57
C ASP A 93 -6.39 6.05 -9.94
N VAL A 94 -6.92 6.24 -8.72
CA VAL A 94 -7.60 5.17 -7.97
C VAL A 94 -8.86 4.66 -8.64
N VAL A 95 -9.55 5.52 -9.41
CA VAL A 95 -10.83 5.22 -10.05
C VAL A 95 -10.61 4.26 -11.21
N HIS A 96 -9.66 4.59 -12.08
CA HIS A 96 -9.34 3.78 -13.25
C HIS A 96 -8.21 2.76 -13.00
N GLN A 97 -7.59 2.82 -11.81
CA GLN A 97 -6.45 1.99 -11.40
C GLN A 97 -5.21 2.15 -12.30
N GLN A 98 -5.05 3.32 -12.92
CA GLN A 98 -3.96 3.62 -13.86
C GLN A 98 -2.85 4.42 -13.19
N PHE A 99 -1.59 4.14 -13.52
CA PHE A 99 -0.49 5.06 -13.25
C PHE A 99 -0.40 6.08 -14.39
N ARG A 100 -0.94 7.28 -14.16
CA ARG A 100 -0.88 8.41 -15.10
C ARG A 100 0.46 9.13 -14.94
N HIS A 101 1.08 9.45 -16.06
CA HIS A 101 2.28 10.27 -16.06
C HIS A 101 1.92 11.74 -15.75
N GLY A 102 2.71 12.37 -14.90
CA GLY A 102 2.43 13.68 -14.33
C GLY A 102 2.86 14.85 -15.20
N THR A 103 3.74 14.61 -16.19
CA THR A 103 4.26 15.64 -17.11
C THR A 103 3.69 15.46 -18.51
N PHE A 104 3.90 14.29 -19.10
CA PHE A 104 3.25 13.87 -20.34
C PHE A 104 1.77 13.55 -20.10
N ALA A 105 0.94 14.59 -20.12
CA ALA A 105 -0.51 14.47 -19.93
C ALA A 105 -1.10 13.52 -20.98
N GLY A 106 -2.02 12.66 -20.54
CA GLY A 106 -2.65 11.66 -21.40
C GLY A 106 -1.83 10.37 -21.59
N PHE A 107 -0.65 10.24 -20.98
CA PHE A 107 0.13 9.01 -20.99
C PHE A 107 0.05 8.26 -19.66
N CYS A 108 0.08 6.93 -19.75
CA CYS A 108 -0.03 5.98 -18.66
C CYS A 108 1.09 4.94 -18.73
N LEU A 109 1.41 4.32 -17.59
CA LEU A 109 2.19 3.08 -17.57
C LEU A 109 1.36 2.00 -18.26
N ASP A 110 1.98 1.27 -19.17
CA ASP A 110 1.34 0.20 -19.92
C ASP A 110 2.24 -1.04 -19.93
N PHE A 111 1.63 -2.20 -19.65
CA PHE A 111 2.28 -3.49 -19.68
C PHE A 111 1.52 -4.46 -20.58
N ASN A 112 2.07 -4.73 -21.75
CA ASN A 112 1.54 -5.76 -22.64
C ASN A 112 2.06 -7.14 -22.20
N ALA A 113 1.22 -7.87 -21.46
CA ALA A 113 1.58 -9.17 -20.92
C ALA A 113 1.86 -10.24 -22.00
N LYS A 114 1.34 -10.10 -23.21
CA LYS A 114 1.61 -11.04 -24.32
C LYS A 114 3.01 -10.86 -24.87
N LEU A 115 3.49 -9.62 -24.93
CA LEU A 115 4.80 -9.27 -25.48
C LEU A 115 5.87 -9.11 -24.39
N GLY A 116 5.49 -9.00 -23.12
CA GLY A 116 6.41 -8.74 -22.02
C GLY A 116 6.96 -7.31 -22.01
N VAL A 117 6.32 -6.39 -22.74
CA VAL A 117 6.81 -5.01 -22.92
C VAL A 117 6.15 -4.07 -21.92
N THR A 118 6.96 -3.27 -21.24
CA THR A 118 6.51 -2.16 -20.39
C THR A 118 7.01 -0.85 -20.98
N HIS A 119 6.09 0.09 -21.17
CA HIS A 119 6.37 1.36 -21.84
C HIS A 119 5.38 2.43 -21.38
N LEU A 120 5.62 3.65 -21.86
CA LEU A 120 4.66 4.73 -21.82
C LEU A 120 3.70 4.58 -23.01
N TRP A 121 2.41 4.70 -22.76
CA TRP A 121 1.38 4.62 -23.79
C TRP A 121 0.24 5.58 -23.50
N THR A 122 -0.49 6.03 -24.53
CA THR A 122 -1.71 6.83 -24.34
C THR A 122 -2.63 6.09 -23.36
N CYS A 123 -3.13 6.81 -22.36
CA CYS A 123 -4.06 6.25 -21.39
C CYS A 123 -5.30 5.72 -22.12
N LEU A 124 -5.57 4.44 -21.93
CA LEU A 124 -6.75 3.78 -22.46
C LEU A 124 -7.97 4.09 -21.58
N ASP A 125 -9.14 4.11 -22.20
CA ASP A 125 -10.41 4.14 -21.48
C ASP A 125 -10.93 2.73 -21.19
N ALA A 126 -11.97 2.65 -20.36
CA ALA A 126 -12.55 1.40 -19.90
C ALA A 126 -13.17 0.53 -21.02
N THR A 127 -13.42 1.09 -22.21
CA THR A 127 -13.98 0.38 -23.36
C THR A 127 -12.91 -0.27 -24.24
N SER A 128 -11.64 0.12 -24.07
CA SER A 128 -10.54 -0.45 -24.82
C SER A 128 -10.38 -1.95 -24.54
N PRO A 129 -10.23 -2.81 -25.58
CA PRO A 129 -9.93 -4.22 -25.39
C PRO A 129 -8.60 -4.47 -24.67
N ASP A 130 -7.69 -3.48 -24.70
CA ASP A 130 -6.37 -3.54 -24.10
C ASP A 130 -6.29 -2.82 -22.74
N MET A 131 -7.41 -2.36 -22.19
CA MET A 131 -7.45 -1.68 -20.88
C MET A 131 -6.78 -2.53 -19.78
N GLY A 132 -6.84 -3.87 -19.87
CA GLY A 132 -6.12 -4.76 -18.95
C GLY A 132 -4.62 -4.46 -18.82
N ASN A 133 -3.97 -3.90 -19.86
CA ASN A 133 -2.54 -3.57 -19.86
C ASN A 133 -2.19 -2.36 -18.97
N GLN A 134 -3.17 -1.52 -18.60
CA GLN A 134 -2.94 -0.30 -17.81
C GLN A 134 -3.66 -0.28 -16.46
N VAL A 135 -4.30 -1.38 -16.07
CA VAL A 135 -4.90 -1.55 -14.73
C VAL A 135 -3.87 -2.16 -13.79
N PHE A 136 -3.53 -1.46 -12.71
CA PHE A 136 -2.56 -1.92 -11.72
C PHE A 136 -3.16 -1.93 -10.31
N GLN A 137 -2.92 -3.00 -9.55
CA GLN A 137 -3.24 -3.07 -8.13
C GLN A 137 -2.00 -2.70 -7.31
N VAL A 138 -2.17 -1.80 -6.33
CA VAL A 138 -1.10 -1.36 -5.43
C VAL A 138 -1.44 -1.86 -4.03
N LYS A 139 -0.87 -2.99 -3.63
CA LYS A 139 -1.25 -3.67 -2.38
C LYS A 139 -0.04 -4.21 -1.66
N SER A 140 -0.06 -4.15 -0.34
CA SER A 140 0.84 -4.93 0.52
C SER A 140 0.04 -6.02 1.22
N VAL A 141 0.59 -7.22 1.35
CA VAL A 141 -0.04 -8.32 2.11
C VAL A 141 0.68 -8.47 3.44
N VAL A 142 -0.01 -8.14 4.53
CA VAL A 142 0.61 -8.02 5.86
C VAL A 142 -0.30 -8.51 6.97
N GLN A 143 0.29 -8.96 8.08
CA GLN A 143 -0.38 -8.96 9.39
C GLN A 143 -0.17 -7.59 10.04
N LEU A 144 -1.22 -7.05 10.65
CA LEU A 144 -1.16 -5.84 11.47
C LEU A 144 -0.95 -6.25 12.94
N ARG A 145 0.29 -6.19 13.42
CA ARG A 145 0.67 -6.62 14.76
C ARG A 145 0.64 -5.45 15.74
N ALA A 146 0.05 -5.68 16.91
CA ALA A 146 0.13 -4.81 18.07
C ALA A 146 0.10 -5.67 19.35
N LYS A 147 0.89 -5.30 20.37
CA LYS A 147 0.89 -5.97 21.68
C LYS A 147 1.04 -7.49 21.62
N GLY A 148 1.91 -8.00 20.73
CA GLY A 148 2.14 -9.44 20.55
C GLY A 148 0.99 -10.22 19.87
N LYS A 149 -0.07 -9.55 19.43
CA LYS A 149 -1.20 -10.13 18.69
C LYS A 149 -1.34 -9.48 17.32
N VAL A 150 -2.14 -10.09 16.44
CA VAL A 150 -2.41 -9.60 15.10
C VAL A 150 -3.90 -9.35 14.89
N LEU A 151 -4.21 -8.27 14.16
CA LEU A 151 -5.56 -7.96 13.73
C LEU A 151 -6.10 -9.14 12.89
N SER A 152 -7.23 -9.69 13.30
CA SER A 152 -7.79 -10.94 12.78
C SER A 152 -9.27 -10.74 12.45
N GLY A 153 -9.68 -11.22 11.28
CA GLY A 153 -11.08 -11.22 10.85
C GLY A 153 -11.82 -12.47 11.32
N LEU A 154 -13.02 -12.29 11.86
CA LEU A 154 -13.94 -13.38 12.22
C LEU A 154 -15.35 -13.01 11.78
N LEU A 155 -15.83 -13.62 10.68
CA LEU A 155 -17.10 -13.28 10.04
C LEU A 155 -17.12 -11.80 9.62
N ARG A 156 -17.96 -10.97 10.27
CA ARG A 156 -18.05 -9.51 10.08
C ARG A 156 -17.43 -8.70 11.24
N LYS A 157 -16.69 -9.35 12.15
CA LYS A 157 -16.00 -8.71 13.28
C LYS A 157 -14.49 -8.71 13.09
N VAL A 158 -13.81 -7.86 13.85
CA VAL A 158 -12.35 -7.80 13.92
C VAL A 158 -11.92 -7.93 15.39
N THR A 159 -10.84 -8.65 15.64
CA THR A 159 -10.27 -8.87 16.97
C THR A 159 -8.75 -9.01 16.90
N PHE A 160 -8.04 -8.85 18.02
CA PHE A 160 -6.62 -9.16 18.14
C PHE A 160 -6.43 -10.57 18.71
N LEU A 161 -5.76 -11.44 17.94
CA LEU A 161 -5.47 -12.83 18.32
C LEU A 161 -3.98 -13.16 18.16
N PRO A 162 -3.47 -14.22 18.82
CA PRO A 162 -2.13 -14.72 18.55
C PRO A 162 -1.92 -15.00 17.06
N SER A 163 -0.71 -14.76 16.56
CA SER A 163 -0.39 -15.08 15.17
C SER A 163 -0.49 -16.59 14.92
N GLY A 164 -1.07 -16.98 13.78
CA GLY A 164 -1.30 -18.37 13.40
C GLY A 164 -2.54 -19.00 14.04
N SER A 165 -3.28 -18.29 14.89
CA SER A 165 -4.47 -18.86 15.54
C SER A 165 -5.66 -19.06 14.59
N ASN A 166 -5.67 -18.39 13.43
CA ASN A 166 -6.57 -18.68 12.31
C ASN A 166 -5.97 -18.16 10.99
N VAL A 167 -6.63 -18.46 9.86
CA VAL A 167 -6.17 -18.08 8.52
C VAL A 167 -6.48 -16.63 8.13
N ASN A 168 -7.42 -15.98 8.79
CA ASN A 168 -7.94 -14.64 8.48
C ASN A 168 -7.13 -13.55 9.20
N GLN A 169 -5.80 -13.57 9.06
CA GLN A 169 -4.89 -12.66 9.77
C GLN A 169 -4.05 -11.78 8.84
N TYR A 170 -4.26 -11.92 7.53
CA TYR A 170 -3.56 -11.18 6.50
C TYR A 170 -4.49 -10.16 5.86
N TRP A 171 -3.93 -8.99 5.58
CA TRP A 171 -4.64 -7.82 5.10
C TRP A 171 -3.95 -7.27 3.86
N PHE A 172 -4.74 -6.93 2.85
CA PHE A 172 -4.32 -6.05 1.78
C PHE A 172 -4.39 -4.61 2.27
N VAL A 173 -3.24 -3.98 2.49
CA VAL A 173 -3.16 -2.54 2.78
C VAL A 173 -2.83 -1.81 1.49
N ASP A 174 -3.77 -1.01 1.00
CA ASP A 174 -3.65 -0.17 -0.19
C ASP A 174 -3.41 1.29 0.26
N PRO A 175 -2.18 1.82 0.16
CA PRO A 175 -1.86 3.16 0.64
C PRO A 175 -2.47 4.27 -0.23
N VAL A 176 -2.95 3.93 -1.44
CA VAL A 176 -3.49 4.91 -2.38
C VAL A 176 -5.01 4.99 -2.29
N ARG A 177 -5.71 3.86 -2.33
CA ARG A 177 -7.16 3.79 -2.03
C ARG A 177 -7.46 4.01 -0.57
N ARG A 178 -6.43 3.95 0.28
CA ARG A 178 -6.49 4.07 1.73
C ARG A 178 -7.41 3.01 2.34
N SER A 179 -7.32 1.77 1.86
CA SER A 179 -8.16 0.67 2.34
C SER A 179 -7.33 -0.41 3.02
N VAL A 180 -7.97 -1.13 3.95
CA VAL A 180 -7.42 -2.28 4.67
C VAL A 180 -8.42 -3.42 4.50
N GLN A 181 -8.17 -4.28 3.51
CA GLN A 181 -9.07 -5.36 3.10
C GLN A 181 -8.57 -6.69 3.67
N LEU A 182 -9.48 -7.50 4.22
CA LEU A 182 -9.13 -8.84 4.71
C LEU A 182 -8.81 -9.75 3.51
N GLN A 183 -7.61 -10.35 3.50
CA GLN A 183 -7.12 -11.17 2.39
C GLN A 183 -8.10 -12.31 2.08
N GLY A 184 -8.37 -12.52 0.79
CA GLY A 184 -9.27 -13.59 0.33
C GLY A 184 -10.76 -13.25 0.46
N THR A 185 -11.13 -12.03 0.85
CA THR A 185 -12.53 -11.60 1.00
C THR A 185 -12.79 -10.26 0.31
N SER A 186 -14.06 -9.87 0.19
CA SER A 186 -14.48 -8.53 -0.24
C SER A 186 -14.83 -7.60 0.95
N LEU A 187 -14.25 -7.88 2.13
CA LEU A 187 -14.51 -7.14 3.36
C LEU A 187 -13.34 -6.22 3.74
N CYS A 188 -13.66 -4.99 4.11
CA CYS A 188 -12.74 -3.93 4.51
C CYS A 188 -12.94 -3.55 5.97
N LEU A 189 -11.85 -3.10 6.62
CA LEU A 189 -11.88 -2.50 7.94
C LEU A 189 -12.72 -1.22 7.89
N ASP A 190 -13.78 -1.17 8.70
CA ASP A 190 -14.76 -0.08 8.73
C ASP A 190 -14.90 0.44 10.17
N GLY A 191 -14.63 1.73 10.36
CA GLY A 191 -14.83 2.43 11.62
C GLY A 191 -15.81 3.58 11.44
N PHE A 192 -17.06 3.38 11.83
CA PHE A 192 -18.17 4.30 11.50
C PHE A 192 -18.57 5.25 12.64
N GLU A 193 -17.98 5.08 13.83
CA GLU A 193 -18.33 5.86 15.03
C GLU A 193 -17.14 6.71 15.49
N ALA A 194 -17.16 8.01 15.19
CA ALA A 194 -16.10 8.96 15.56
C ALA A 194 -16.12 9.33 17.06
N THR A 195 -16.00 8.34 17.94
CA THR A 195 -15.92 8.50 19.40
C THR A 195 -14.88 7.55 19.98
N ASN A 196 -14.38 7.86 21.18
CA ASN A 196 -13.49 6.96 21.91
C ASN A 196 -14.24 5.68 22.30
N GLY A 197 -13.75 4.54 21.85
CA GLY A 197 -14.43 3.25 21.98
C GLY A 197 -15.36 2.92 20.80
N GLY A 198 -15.36 3.75 19.74
CA GLY A 198 -16.18 3.53 18.55
C GLY A 198 -15.88 2.20 17.86
N THR A 199 -16.91 1.56 17.34
CA THR A 199 -16.83 0.21 16.78
C THR A 199 -15.97 0.19 15.51
N VAL A 200 -15.09 -0.80 15.42
CA VAL A 200 -14.39 -1.18 14.19
C VAL A 200 -14.78 -2.60 13.81
N HIS A 201 -15.24 -2.80 12.57
CA HIS A 201 -15.74 -4.09 12.10
C HIS A 201 -15.34 -4.34 10.64
N LEU A 202 -15.87 -5.43 10.05
CA LEU A 202 -15.69 -5.76 8.64
C LEU A 202 -16.97 -5.48 7.86
N TRP A 203 -16.86 -4.63 6.85
CA TRP A 203 -17.97 -4.31 5.95
C TRP A 203 -17.57 -4.50 4.48
N GLU A 204 -18.55 -4.61 3.59
CA GLU A 204 -18.29 -4.70 2.15
C GLU A 204 -17.45 -3.52 1.68
N CYS A 205 -16.33 -3.82 1.01
CA CYS A 205 -15.42 -2.81 0.53
C CYS A 205 -16.11 -1.86 -0.46
N SER A 206 -15.95 -0.56 -0.25
CA SER A 206 -16.41 0.47 -1.16
C SER A 206 -15.39 1.59 -1.30
N ASP A 207 -15.07 1.96 -2.54
CA ASP A 207 -14.14 3.05 -2.82
C ASP A 207 -14.70 4.42 -2.40
N THR A 208 -16.01 4.55 -2.27
CA THR A 208 -16.68 5.79 -1.87
C THR A 208 -17.07 5.83 -0.40
N ASN A 209 -16.95 4.72 0.34
CA ASN A 209 -17.29 4.70 1.76
C ASN A 209 -16.19 5.43 2.59
N PRO A 210 -16.51 6.57 3.23
CA PRO A 210 -15.54 7.32 4.04
C PRO A 210 -15.08 6.60 5.31
N ASN A 211 -15.85 5.65 5.82
CA ASN A 211 -15.57 4.92 7.07
C ASN A 211 -14.50 3.82 6.88
N GLN A 212 -14.17 3.52 5.62
CA GLN A 212 -13.19 2.49 5.26
C GLN A 212 -11.86 3.09 4.83
N LYS A 213 -11.66 4.40 5.07
CA LYS A 213 -10.45 5.10 4.69
C LYS A 213 -9.49 5.10 5.86
N TRP A 214 -8.27 4.61 5.62
CA TRP A 214 -7.22 4.49 6.61
C TRP A 214 -5.89 4.98 6.03
N LYS A 215 -5.18 5.81 6.79
CA LYS A 215 -3.86 6.36 6.44
C LYS A 215 -2.86 5.81 7.45
N LEU A 216 -1.87 5.05 6.97
CA LEU A 216 -0.75 4.70 7.83
C LEU A 216 0.19 5.90 7.96
N ASP A 217 0.48 6.29 9.20
CA ASP A 217 1.45 7.34 9.51
C ASP A 217 2.82 6.71 9.78
N ASP A 218 3.73 6.85 8.82
CA ASP A 218 5.08 6.29 8.90
C ASP A 218 5.89 6.77 10.12
N ARG A 219 5.61 7.99 10.61
CA ARG A 219 6.35 8.62 11.70
C ARG A 219 5.85 8.17 13.06
N THR A 220 4.55 7.95 13.20
CA THR A 220 3.95 7.52 14.48
C THR A 220 3.63 6.04 14.55
N LYS A 221 3.63 5.34 13.40
CA LYS A 221 3.19 3.95 13.23
C LYS A 221 1.70 3.75 13.52
N GLN A 222 0.91 4.82 13.45
CA GLN A 222 -0.53 4.78 13.69
C GLN A 222 -1.28 4.52 12.40
N LEU A 223 -2.27 3.63 12.45
CA LEU A 223 -3.29 3.53 11.41
C LEU A 223 -4.38 4.56 11.71
N ARG A 224 -4.22 5.76 11.12
CA ARG A 224 -5.14 6.88 11.30
C ARG A 224 -6.38 6.68 10.44
N HIS A 225 -7.54 7.04 10.97
CA HIS A 225 -8.74 7.10 10.18
C HIS A 225 -8.63 8.25 9.16
N GLY A 226 -9.09 7.97 7.94
CA GLY A 226 -8.87 8.82 6.77
C GLY A 226 -9.84 9.99 6.67
N THR A 227 -11.05 9.83 7.23
CA THR A 227 -12.15 10.81 7.19
C THR A 227 -12.39 11.47 8.55
N PHE A 228 -12.65 10.68 9.60
CA PHE A 228 -12.62 11.14 11.00
C PHE A 228 -11.21 11.54 11.43
N GLU A 229 -10.82 12.76 11.08
CA GLU A 229 -9.52 13.31 11.45
C GLU A 229 -9.34 13.29 12.96
N GLY A 230 -8.14 12.91 13.41
CA GLY A 230 -7.84 12.77 14.83
C GLY A 230 -8.23 11.43 15.45
N PHE A 231 -8.86 10.50 14.72
CA PHE A 231 -9.09 9.13 15.19
C PHE A 231 -8.10 8.12 14.61
N CYS A 232 -7.75 7.12 15.42
CA CYS A 232 -6.79 6.06 15.11
C CYS A 232 -7.41 4.70 15.45
N LEU A 233 -6.99 3.65 14.75
CA LEU A 233 -7.18 2.28 15.23
C LEU A 233 -6.40 2.11 16.54
N ASP A 234 -7.05 1.58 17.56
CA ASP A 234 -6.47 1.42 18.89
C ASP A 234 -6.78 0.01 19.42
N PHE A 235 -5.79 -0.56 20.11
CA PHE A 235 -5.88 -1.82 20.81
C PHE A 235 -6.44 -1.56 22.22
N ALA A 236 -7.69 -1.93 22.44
CA ALA A 236 -8.36 -1.70 23.71
C ALA A 236 -7.71 -2.48 24.87
N ASP A 237 -7.82 -1.93 26.08
CA ASP A 237 -7.23 -2.51 27.29
C ASP A 237 -7.84 -3.87 27.70
N ASP A 238 -8.95 -4.28 27.07
CA ASP A 238 -9.54 -5.61 27.25
C ASP A 238 -8.73 -6.76 26.63
N GLY A 239 -7.65 -6.43 25.92
CA GLY A 239 -6.72 -7.42 25.39
C GLY A 239 -7.07 -7.96 24.00
N VAL A 240 -8.25 -7.64 23.44
CA VAL A 240 -8.76 -8.33 22.24
C VAL A 240 -9.51 -7.45 21.26
N ARG A 241 -10.01 -6.29 21.67
CA ARG A 241 -10.90 -5.46 20.85
C ARG A 241 -10.14 -4.34 20.11
N PRO A 242 -10.26 -4.25 18.77
CA PRO A 242 -9.96 -3.04 18.04
C PRO A 242 -11.12 -2.04 18.19
N HIS A 243 -10.79 -0.77 18.37
CA HIS A 243 -11.77 0.33 18.39
C HIS A 243 -11.18 1.60 17.78
N LEU A 244 -12.04 2.58 17.51
CA LEU A 244 -11.62 3.95 17.25
C LEU A 244 -11.30 4.64 18.57
N TRP A 245 -10.18 5.34 18.59
CA TRP A 245 -9.78 6.20 19.70
C TRP A 245 -9.08 7.44 19.18
N THR A 246 -9.15 8.53 19.95
CA THR A 246 -8.40 9.75 19.64
C THR A 246 -6.92 9.41 19.47
N CYS A 247 -6.33 9.82 18.35
CA CYS A 247 -4.93 9.60 18.06
C CYS A 247 -4.06 10.21 19.15
N LEU A 248 -3.26 9.38 19.80
CA LEU A 248 -2.38 9.79 20.86
C LEU A 248 -1.10 10.43 20.28
N PRO A 249 -0.52 11.45 20.96
CA PRO A 249 0.77 11.99 20.58
C PRO A 249 1.89 10.99 20.90
N ARG A 250 3.04 11.11 20.21
CA ARG A 250 4.19 10.19 20.35
C ARG A 250 4.74 10.01 21.77
N ARG A 251 4.52 10.99 22.66
CA ARG A 251 4.99 10.97 24.05
C ARG A 251 3.95 10.46 25.04
N HIS A 252 2.75 10.11 24.58
CA HIS A 252 1.71 9.57 25.45
C HIS A 252 2.08 8.15 25.89
N LYS A 253 1.92 7.82 27.17
CA LYS A 253 2.25 6.50 27.74
C LYS A 253 1.54 5.33 27.03
N ASP A 254 0.33 5.59 26.51
CA ASP A 254 -0.51 4.59 25.86
C ASP A 254 -0.38 4.61 24.32
N ILE A 255 0.56 5.37 23.75
CA ILE A 255 0.76 5.40 22.28
C ILE A 255 1.00 4.00 21.70
N LYS A 256 1.61 3.10 22.48
CA LYS A 256 1.82 1.69 22.16
C LYS A 256 0.54 0.90 21.84
N ASN A 257 -0.63 1.38 22.26
CA ASN A 257 -1.93 0.78 21.90
C ASN A 257 -2.35 1.13 20.46
N GLN A 258 -1.75 2.18 19.87
CA GLN A 258 -2.07 2.67 18.53
C GLN A 258 -0.92 2.48 17.54
N GLN A 259 0.14 1.76 17.94
CA GLN A 259 1.29 1.49 17.09
C GLN A 259 1.19 0.08 16.50
N PHE A 260 1.31 0.00 15.17
CA PHE A 260 1.19 -1.25 14.44
C PHE A 260 2.48 -1.56 13.68
N ALA A 261 2.96 -2.80 13.86
CA ALA A 261 3.97 -3.40 13.00
C ALA A 261 3.29 -4.13 11.83
N LEU A 262 3.80 -3.92 10.62
CA LEU A 262 3.33 -4.60 9.42
C LEU A 262 4.27 -5.76 9.11
N ILE A 263 3.81 -6.98 9.38
CA ILE A 263 4.57 -8.21 9.14
C ILE A 263 4.16 -8.78 7.79
N ARG A 264 5.08 -8.90 6.83
CA ARG A 264 4.74 -9.47 5.51
C ARG A 264 4.47 -10.97 5.62
N GLN A 265 3.72 -11.49 4.64
CA GLN A 265 3.40 -12.91 4.53
C GLN A 265 4.63 -13.82 4.33
N ASP A 266 5.75 -13.28 3.86
CA ASP A 266 7.04 -13.97 3.78
C ASP A 266 7.81 -14.03 5.12
N GLY A 267 7.23 -13.50 6.20
CA GLY A 267 7.84 -13.43 7.53
C GLY A 267 8.79 -12.26 7.74
N ALA A 268 9.08 -11.44 6.71
CA ALA A 268 9.88 -10.24 6.85
C ALA A 268 9.04 -9.13 7.52
N SER A 269 9.48 -8.64 8.68
CA SER A 269 8.86 -7.47 9.28
C SER A 269 9.28 -6.19 8.53
N GLN A 270 8.31 -5.35 8.13
CA GLN A 270 8.62 -3.99 7.64
C GLN A 270 8.87 -3.01 8.80
N VAL A 271 8.56 -3.42 10.03
CA VAL A 271 8.67 -2.58 11.23
C VAL A 271 9.19 -3.43 12.38
N THR A 272 10.40 -3.16 12.86
CA THR A 272 10.84 -3.72 14.14
C THR A 272 9.88 -3.26 15.23
N GLU A 273 9.47 -4.17 16.12
CA GLU A 273 8.60 -3.84 17.24
C GLU A 273 9.18 -2.63 17.99
N PHE A 274 8.30 -1.71 18.40
CA PHE A 274 8.70 -0.65 19.32
C PHE A 274 8.81 -1.29 20.70
N ASP A 275 10.04 -1.64 21.09
CA ASP A 275 10.39 -1.92 22.47
C ASP A 275 10.31 -0.58 23.21
N GLY A 276 9.09 -0.20 23.60
CA GLY A 276 8.86 0.99 24.40
C GLY A 276 9.39 0.77 25.80
N GLU A 277 10.54 1.35 26.12
CA GLU A 277 10.81 1.91 27.45
C GLU A 277 10.04 3.22 27.64
#